data_AF-A0A3C0C7I2-F1
#
_entry.id   AF-A0A3C0C7I2-F1
#
_cell.length_a   1.000
_cell.length_b   1.000
_cell.length_c   1.000
_cell.angle_alpha   90.00
_cell.angle_beta   90.00
_cell.angle_gamma   90.00
#
_symmetry.space_group_name_H-M   'P 1'
#
loop_
_entity.id
_entity.type
_entity.pdbx_description
1 polymer ?
#
loop_
_entity_poly.entity_id
_entity_poly.type
_entity_poly.pdbx_seq_one_letter_code
_entity_poly.pdbx_strand_id
1 'polypeptide(L)'
;VSFLKELNREFPDMKTALTTNGSLLGEYAEGLAEANLHSLNISLDTLDPVKFAEVTRLGDMDRVIFGIRAAVGAGLRNIKLNTVLIRGFNDGEIGTLMDFAKKERVLLRLIEFMPLEDDVWSEDAFISGEEILRMLPDGDSWKAEKHDSELSGPAKYYTNEKTGDSIGIITAVSNHFCKHCNRLRVSATGKLRTCLFAPDETPMRHLILDADREGLRKLILGSIKNKPRCWNDVRTGHQQMSGIGG
;
A
#
# COMPACT_ATOMS: atom_id res chain seq x y z
N VAL A 1 7.35 17.99 6.83
CA VAL A 1 8.02 16.78 6.29
C VAL A 1 9.55 16.93 6.21
N SER A 2 10.19 17.44 7.27
CA SER A 2 11.66 17.69 7.30
C SER A 2 12.47 16.41 7.13
N PHE A 3 12.08 15.33 7.81
CA PHE A 3 12.75 14.03 7.72
C PHE A 3 12.91 13.53 6.28
N LEU A 4 11.85 13.60 5.45
CA LEU A 4 11.92 13.17 4.05
C LEU A 4 12.88 14.04 3.22
N LYS A 5 12.88 15.36 3.47
CA LYS A 5 13.80 16.29 2.81
C LYS A 5 15.26 15.98 3.16
N GLU A 6 15.54 15.71 4.43
CA GLU A 6 16.88 15.31 4.89
C GLU A 6 17.30 13.97 4.30
N LEU A 7 16.43 12.98 4.35
CA LEU A 7 16.67 11.64 3.83
C LEU A 7 16.99 11.64 2.34
N ASN A 8 16.18 12.33 1.53
CA ASN A 8 16.38 12.41 0.08
C ASN A 8 17.62 13.25 -0.29
N ARG A 9 18.03 14.20 0.56
CA ARG A 9 19.28 14.94 0.39
C ARG A 9 20.51 14.08 0.71
N GLU A 10 20.42 13.26 1.76
CA GLU A 10 21.52 12.37 2.18
C GLU A 10 21.67 11.16 1.24
N PHE A 11 20.58 10.66 0.69
CA PHE A 11 20.53 9.50 -0.21
C PHE A 11 19.79 9.83 -1.53
N PRO A 12 20.40 10.60 -2.45
CA PRO A 12 19.73 11.11 -3.65
C PRO A 12 19.24 10.03 -4.62
N ASP A 13 19.91 8.87 -4.64
CA ASP A 13 19.53 7.74 -5.50
C ASP A 13 18.41 6.88 -4.89
N MET A 14 18.02 7.13 -3.64
CA MET A 14 17.00 6.35 -2.95
C MET A 14 15.59 6.81 -3.35
N LYS A 15 14.79 5.89 -3.88
CA LYS A 15 13.38 6.13 -4.17
C LYS A 15 12.55 6.05 -2.89
N THR A 16 11.94 7.16 -2.49
CA THR A 16 11.05 7.23 -1.32
C THR A 16 9.58 7.19 -1.71
N ALA A 17 8.80 6.41 -0.97
CA ALA A 17 7.35 6.31 -1.14
C ALA A 17 6.65 6.56 0.19
N LEU A 18 5.49 7.22 0.15
CA LEU A 18 4.63 7.43 1.31
C LEU A 18 3.30 6.72 1.10
N THR A 19 2.78 6.08 2.13
CA THR A 19 1.39 5.60 2.17
C THR A 19 0.64 6.40 3.24
N THR A 20 -0.57 6.86 2.94
CA THR A 20 -1.41 7.67 3.85
C THR A 20 -2.89 7.36 3.63
N ASN A 21 -3.72 7.56 4.67
CA ASN A 21 -5.18 7.58 4.53
C ASN A 21 -5.71 8.91 3.95
N GLY A 22 -4.83 9.89 3.69
CA GLY A 22 -5.17 11.15 3.03
C GLY A 22 -5.71 12.24 3.95
N SER A 23 -6.07 11.96 5.21
CA SER A 23 -6.73 12.95 6.09
C SER A 23 -5.92 14.22 6.35
N LEU A 24 -4.59 14.13 6.38
CA LEU A 24 -3.70 15.29 6.54
C LEU A 24 -3.01 15.70 5.24
N LEU A 25 -3.34 15.07 4.12
CA LEU A 25 -2.59 15.24 2.88
C LEU A 25 -2.67 16.67 2.35
N GLY A 26 -3.81 17.36 2.54
CA GLY A 26 -3.97 18.76 2.15
C GLY A 26 -2.96 19.69 2.82
N GLU A 27 -2.65 19.45 4.10
CA GLU A 27 -1.70 20.27 4.88
C GLU A 27 -0.24 20.01 4.49
N TYR A 28 0.08 18.79 4.04
CA TYR A 28 1.45 18.37 3.76
C TYR A 28 1.79 18.32 2.27
N ALA A 29 0.83 18.53 1.37
CA ALA A 29 0.99 18.38 -0.08
C ALA A 29 2.20 19.15 -0.62
N GLU A 30 2.29 20.46 -0.37
CA GLU A 30 3.42 21.29 -0.83
C GLU A 30 4.76 20.79 -0.30
N GLY A 31 4.83 20.52 1.01
CA GLY A 31 6.04 20.02 1.63
C GLY A 31 6.48 18.67 1.06
N LEU A 32 5.54 17.77 0.73
CA LEU A 32 5.83 16.47 0.11
C LEU A 32 6.31 16.61 -1.33
N ALA A 33 5.78 17.57 -2.09
CA ALA A 33 6.26 17.89 -3.44
C ALA A 33 7.70 18.41 -3.38
N GLU A 34 8.00 19.34 -2.47
CA GLU A 34 9.35 19.86 -2.24
C GLU A 34 10.33 18.79 -1.75
N ALA A 35 9.84 17.75 -1.09
CA ALA A 35 10.66 16.62 -0.66
C ALA A 35 11.06 15.70 -1.82
N ASN A 36 10.56 15.91 -3.05
CA ASN A 36 10.85 15.06 -4.22
C ASN A 36 10.49 13.57 -3.98
N LEU A 37 9.30 13.32 -3.43
CA LEU A 37 8.80 11.98 -3.19
C LEU A 37 8.62 11.22 -4.51
N HIS A 38 9.16 10.00 -4.61
CA HIS A 38 9.06 9.18 -5.84
C HIS A 38 7.64 8.66 -6.10
N SER A 39 6.88 8.37 -5.04
CA SER A 39 5.48 7.97 -5.18
C SER A 39 4.65 8.19 -3.92
N LEU A 40 3.37 8.47 -4.11
CA LEU A 40 2.38 8.60 -3.05
C LEU A 40 1.31 7.52 -3.22
N ASN A 41 1.01 6.79 -2.15
CA ASN A 41 -0.08 5.82 -2.08
C ASN A 41 -1.13 6.35 -1.11
N ILE A 42 -2.39 6.39 -1.52
CA ILE A 42 -3.49 6.92 -0.73
C ILE A 42 -4.50 5.80 -0.57
N SER A 43 -4.79 5.41 0.67
CA SER A 43 -5.83 4.40 0.95
C SER A 43 -7.21 5.06 0.91
N LEU A 44 -8.10 4.55 0.07
CA LEU A 44 -9.50 4.96 -0.04
C LEU A 44 -10.34 3.76 -0.50
N ASP A 45 -11.06 3.15 0.44
CA ASP A 45 -11.77 1.91 0.17
C ASP A 45 -13.19 2.11 -0.39
N THR A 46 -13.75 3.32 -0.28
CA THR A 46 -15.12 3.60 -0.73
C THR A 46 -15.29 5.10 -0.99
N LEU A 47 -16.20 5.43 -1.91
CA LEU A 47 -16.67 6.79 -2.18
C LEU A 47 -18.09 7.03 -1.63
N ASP A 48 -18.66 6.04 -0.94
CA ASP A 48 -19.90 6.16 -0.19
C ASP A 48 -19.59 6.78 1.20
N PRO A 49 -20.13 7.97 1.52
CA PRO A 49 -19.86 8.63 2.80
C PRO A 49 -20.26 7.81 4.03
N VAL A 50 -21.32 6.98 3.92
CA VAL A 50 -21.82 6.15 5.02
C VAL A 50 -20.84 5.01 5.28
N LYS A 51 -20.45 4.29 4.24
CA LYS A 51 -19.44 3.22 4.34
C LYS A 51 -18.07 3.75 4.76
N PHE A 52 -17.70 4.93 4.27
CA PHE A 52 -16.46 5.59 4.65
C PHE A 52 -16.44 5.88 6.15
N ALA A 53 -17.53 6.42 6.70
CA ALA A 53 -17.63 6.70 8.13
C ALA A 53 -17.58 5.42 8.99
N GLU A 54 -18.16 4.32 8.50
CA GLU A 54 -18.14 3.01 9.14
C GLU A 54 -16.70 2.47 9.28
N VAL A 55 -15.92 2.49 8.20
CA VAL A 55 -14.55 1.92 8.20
C VAL A 55 -13.54 2.84 8.88
N THR A 56 -13.66 4.16 8.68
CA THR A 56 -12.64 5.12 9.15
C THR A 56 -12.85 5.64 10.56
N ARG A 57 -13.94 5.23 11.25
CA ARG A 57 -14.33 5.69 12.59
C ARG A 57 -14.45 7.22 12.67
N LEU A 58 -15.33 7.80 11.83
CA LEU A 58 -15.60 9.25 11.70
C LEU A 58 -14.55 10.05 10.92
N GLY A 59 -13.88 9.43 9.94
CA GLY A 59 -13.07 10.17 8.98
C GLY A 59 -13.90 11.16 8.17
N ASP A 60 -13.23 12.17 7.63
CA ASP A 60 -13.82 13.17 6.72
C ASP A 60 -13.38 12.85 5.28
N MET A 61 -14.32 12.32 4.48
CA MET A 61 -14.06 11.95 3.08
C MET A 61 -13.76 13.18 2.22
N ASP A 62 -14.43 14.30 2.46
CA ASP A 62 -14.20 15.54 1.72
C ASP A 62 -12.78 16.05 1.95
N ARG A 63 -12.27 15.92 3.18
CA ARG A 63 -10.89 16.24 3.51
C ARG A 63 -9.88 15.33 2.79
N VAL A 64 -10.17 14.05 2.63
CA VAL A 64 -9.33 13.12 1.85
C VAL A 64 -9.32 13.50 0.37
N ILE A 65 -10.49 13.74 -0.22
CA ILE A 65 -10.63 14.17 -1.62
C ILE A 65 -9.92 15.51 -1.86
N PHE A 66 -10.07 16.46 -0.94
CA PHE A 66 -9.31 17.72 -0.96
C PHE A 66 -7.81 17.46 -0.91
N GLY A 67 -7.34 16.57 -0.04
CA GLY A 67 -5.95 16.18 0.07
C GLY A 67 -5.39 15.58 -1.23
N ILE A 68 -6.14 14.69 -1.89
CA ILE A 68 -5.77 14.11 -3.19
C ILE A 68 -5.57 15.23 -4.22
N ARG A 69 -6.53 16.15 -4.33
CA ARG A 69 -6.47 17.28 -5.27
C ARG A 69 -5.32 18.23 -4.95
N ALA A 70 -5.08 18.50 -3.68
CA ALA A 70 -3.96 19.33 -3.24
C ALA A 70 -2.61 18.68 -3.61
N ALA A 71 -2.46 17.37 -3.42
CA ALA A 71 -1.26 16.65 -3.82
C ALA A 71 -1.01 16.71 -5.34
N VAL A 72 -2.06 16.50 -6.15
CA VAL A 72 -1.99 16.65 -7.60
C VAL A 72 -1.64 18.09 -7.99
N GLY A 73 -2.29 19.08 -7.38
CA GLY A 73 -2.07 20.51 -7.64
C GLY A 73 -0.68 20.99 -7.25
N ALA A 74 -0.10 20.46 -6.18
CA ALA A 74 1.27 20.72 -5.74
C ALA A 74 2.33 20.07 -6.65
N GLY A 75 1.91 19.27 -7.63
CA GLY A 75 2.79 18.66 -8.63
C GLY A 75 3.37 17.31 -8.22
N LEU A 76 2.85 16.65 -7.17
CA LEU A 76 3.21 15.27 -6.89
C LEU A 76 2.84 14.38 -8.09
N ARG A 77 3.74 13.45 -8.40
CA ARG A 77 3.58 12.49 -9.50
C ARG A 77 3.45 11.08 -8.94
N ASN A 78 3.02 10.16 -9.79
CA ASN A 78 2.97 8.73 -9.45
C ASN A 78 2.09 8.45 -8.21
N ILE A 79 0.96 9.16 -8.12
CA ILE A 79 -0.04 9.02 -7.06
C ILE A 79 -0.92 7.82 -7.37
N LYS A 80 -1.11 6.95 -6.37
CA LYS A 80 -1.87 5.71 -6.49
C LYS A 80 -2.95 5.67 -5.43
N LEU A 81 -4.18 5.37 -5.85
CA LEU A 81 -5.30 5.12 -4.96
C LEU A 81 -5.36 3.62 -4.68
N ASN A 82 -5.28 3.23 -3.42
CA ASN A 82 -5.37 1.83 -3.00
C ASN A 82 -6.74 1.58 -2.40
N THR A 83 -7.43 0.58 -2.93
CA THR A 83 -8.74 0.14 -2.46
C THR A 83 -8.65 -1.36 -2.18
N VAL A 84 -8.87 -1.75 -0.93
CA VAL A 84 -9.04 -3.15 -0.56
C VAL A 84 -10.46 -3.56 -0.88
N LEU A 85 -10.65 -4.53 -1.80
CA LEU A 85 -11.97 -4.96 -2.22
C LEU A 85 -12.51 -6.07 -1.33
N ILE A 86 -13.74 -5.88 -0.86
CA ILE A 86 -14.46 -6.74 0.05
C ILE A 86 -15.85 -7.01 -0.54
N ARG A 87 -16.18 -8.29 -0.74
CA ARG A 87 -17.47 -8.71 -1.30
C ARG A 87 -18.63 -8.25 -0.43
N GLY A 88 -19.68 -7.73 -1.06
CA GLY A 88 -20.87 -7.23 -0.39
C GLY A 88 -20.67 -5.92 0.37
N PHE A 89 -19.47 -5.33 0.32
CA PHE A 89 -19.18 -4.04 0.96
C PHE A 89 -18.92 -2.96 -0.09
N ASN A 90 -17.81 -3.03 -0.82
CA ASN A 90 -17.38 -2.00 -1.80
C ASN A 90 -17.12 -2.56 -3.21
N ASP A 91 -17.39 -3.84 -3.43
CA ASP A 91 -17.23 -4.53 -4.72
C ASP A 91 -18.12 -3.96 -5.83
N GLY A 92 -19.28 -3.40 -5.49
CA GLY A 92 -20.14 -2.65 -6.41
C GLY A 92 -19.61 -1.25 -6.81
N GLU A 93 -18.54 -0.75 -6.18
CA GLU A 93 -18.02 0.61 -6.41
C GLU A 93 -16.85 0.68 -7.39
N ILE A 94 -16.40 -0.46 -7.95
CA ILE A 94 -15.23 -0.53 -8.84
C ILE A 94 -15.31 0.51 -9.96
N GLY A 95 -16.44 0.59 -10.67
CA GLY A 95 -16.63 1.57 -11.76
C GLY A 95 -16.54 3.02 -11.27
N THR A 96 -17.19 3.34 -10.15
CA THR A 96 -17.17 4.68 -9.54
C THR A 96 -15.76 5.08 -9.11
N LEU A 97 -15.00 4.15 -8.51
CA LEU A 97 -13.60 4.36 -8.11
C LEU A 97 -12.70 4.58 -9.32
N MET A 98 -12.92 3.86 -10.42
CA MET A 98 -12.19 4.05 -11.67
C MET A 98 -12.44 5.43 -12.26
N ASP A 99 -13.70 5.85 -12.35
CA ASP A 99 -14.08 7.17 -12.85
C ASP A 99 -13.49 8.29 -11.98
N PHE A 100 -13.53 8.13 -10.67
CA PHE A 100 -12.88 9.05 -9.73
C PHE A 100 -11.38 9.12 -9.95
N ALA A 101 -10.69 7.97 -9.99
CA ALA A 101 -9.24 7.93 -10.19
C ALA A 101 -8.83 8.59 -11.51
N LYS A 102 -9.58 8.33 -12.59
CA LYS A 102 -9.40 8.97 -13.90
C LYS A 102 -9.58 10.48 -13.83
N LYS A 103 -10.65 10.95 -13.19
CA LYS A 103 -10.94 12.39 -13.02
C LYS A 103 -9.83 13.10 -12.25
N GLU A 104 -9.33 12.50 -11.18
CA GLU A 104 -8.28 13.06 -10.33
C GLU A 104 -6.86 12.81 -10.88
N ARG A 105 -6.73 12.10 -12.02
CA ARG A 105 -5.46 11.73 -12.67
C ARG A 105 -4.52 10.94 -11.76
N VAL A 106 -5.08 10.00 -11.00
CA VAL A 106 -4.36 9.06 -10.14
C VAL A 106 -4.56 7.63 -10.62
N LEU A 107 -3.61 6.74 -10.31
CA LEU A 107 -3.71 5.33 -10.71
C LEU A 107 -4.46 4.53 -9.64
N LEU A 108 -5.59 3.92 -9.99
CA LEU A 108 -6.30 3.02 -9.08
C LEU A 108 -5.57 1.68 -8.97
N ARG A 109 -5.47 1.16 -7.75
CA ARG A 109 -5.03 -0.20 -7.44
C ARG A 109 -6.05 -0.90 -6.56
N LEU A 110 -6.57 -2.01 -7.07
CA LEU A 110 -7.48 -2.88 -6.35
C LEU A 110 -6.67 -3.97 -5.66
N ILE A 111 -6.94 -4.20 -4.40
CA ILE A 111 -6.17 -5.10 -3.53
C ILE A 111 -7.09 -6.20 -3.04
N GLU A 112 -6.64 -7.45 -3.16
CA GLU A 112 -7.32 -8.57 -2.52
C GLU A 112 -7.37 -8.37 -1.01
N PHE A 113 -8.56 -8.46 -0.43
CA PHE A 113 -8.71 -8.53 1.01
C PHE A 113 -8.02 -9.78 1.57
N MET A 114 -7.20 -9.61 2.60
CA MET A 114 -6.56 -10.72 3.31
C MET A 114 -7.32 -10.98 4.63
N PRO A 115 -8.07 -12.08 4.77
CA PRO A 115 -8.72 -12.45 6.02
C PRO A 115 -7.67 -13.03 6.97
N LEU A 116 -6.96 -12.16 7.69
CA LEU A 116 -5.88 -12.54 8.60
C LEU A 116 -6.36 -12.76 10.04
N GLU A 117 -7.62 -12.44 10.30
CA GLU A 117 -8.27 -12.57 11.62
C GLU A 117 -9.52 -13.42 11.44
N ASP A 118 -9.59 -14.56 12.15
CA ASP A 118 -10.71 -15.52 12.08
C ASP A 118 -12.07 -14.90 12.46
N ASP A 119 -12.05 -13.80 13.22
CA ASP A 119 -13.24 -13.23 13.87
C ASP A 119 -13.80 -11.97 13.17
N VAL A 120 -13.09 -11.41 12.19
CA VAL A 120 -13.45 -10.09 11.63
C VAL A 120 -14.09 -10.19 10.25
N TRP A 121 -13.72 -11.16 9.40
CA TRP A 121 -14.24 -11.26 8.03
C TRP A 121 -14.19 -12.70 7.47
N SER A 122 -15.30 -13.15 6.86
CA SER A 122 -15.48 -14.49 6.27
C SER A 122 -14.63 -14.70 5.00
N GLU A 123 -14.27 -15.95 4.67
CA GLU A 123 -13.77 -16.31 3.33
C GLU A 123 -14.73 -15.86 2.21
N ASP A 124 -16.03 -15.74 2.50
CA ASP A 124 -17.03 -15.22 1.56
C ASP A 124 -16.76 -13.76 1.14
N ALA A 125 -16.03 -13.01 1.97
CA ALA A 125 -15.66 -11.63 1.70
C ALA A 125 -14.53 -11.49 0.66
N PHE A 126 -13.82 -12.59 0.37
CA PHE A 126 -12.68 -12.61 -0.54
C PHE A 126 -13.11 -12.48 -2.01
N ILE A 127 -12.37 -11.65 -2.75
CA ILE A 127 -12.48 -11.49 -4.20
C ILE A 127 -11.09 -11.65 -4.79
N SER A 128 -10.89 -12.70 -5.59
CA SER A 128 -9.60 -12.96 -6.25
C SER A 128 -9.27 -11.92 -7.32
N GLY A 129 -7.98 -11.73 -7.63
CA GLY A 129 -7.54 -10.83 -8.70
C GLY A 129 -8.11 -11.17 -10.08
N GLU A 130 -8.35 -12.46 -10.38
CA GLU A 130 -9.03 -12.88 -11.60
C GLU A 130 -10.50 -12.46 -11.61
N GLU A 131 -11.16 -12.54 -10.47
CA GLU A 131 -12.54 -12.08 -10.33
C GLU A 131 -12.64 -10.56 -10.40
N ILE A 132 -11.73 -9.83 -9.75
CA ILE A 132 -11.60 -8.37 -9.89
C ILE A 132 -11.48 -8.00 -11.37
N LEU A 133 -10.62 -8.68 -12.13
CA LEU A 133 -10.44 -8.44 -13.56
C LEU A 133 -11.74 -8.69 -14.36
N ARG A 134 -12.51 -9.72 -14.01
CA ARG A 134 -13.83 -10.00 -14.63
C ARG A 134 -14.92 -8.99 -14.25
N MET A 135 -14.79 -8.35 -13.10
CA MET A 135 -15.71 -7.31 -12.61
C MET A 135 -15.43 -5.93 -13.23
N LEU A 136 -14.28 -5.74 -13.88
CA LEU A 136 -13.98 -4.48 -14.55
C LEU A 136 -14.96 -4.22 -15.70
N PRO A 137 -15.34 -2.95 -15.95
CA PRO A 137 -16.08 -2.60 -17.15
C PRO A 137 -15.29 -2.98 -18.40
N ASP A 138 -15.97 -3.24 -19.52
CA ASP A 138 -15.39 -3.66 -20.80
C ASP A 138 -14.75 -5.06 -20.86
N GLY A 139 -14.80 -5.85 -19.77
CA GLY A 139 -14.48 -7.28 -19.74
C GLY A 139 -13.11 -7.61 -20.35
N ASP A 140 -13.08 -8.39 -21.43
CA ASP A 140 -11.84 -8.89 -22.07
C ASP A 140 -10.95 -7.81 -22.72
N SER A 141 -11.35 -6.54 -22.65
CA SER A 141 -10.59 -5.40 -23.20
C SER A 141 -9.37 -5.04 -22.35
N TRP A 142 -9.26 -5.55 -21.13
CA TRP A 142 -8.11 -5.33 -20.23
C TRP A 142 -6.97 -6.30 -20.55
N LYS A 143 -5.80 -5.77 -20.89
CA LYS A 143 -4.59 -6.55 -21.16
C LYS A 143 -3.50 -6.24 -20.15
N ALA A 144 -2.83 -7.28 -19.67
CA ALA A 144 -1.68 -7.14 -18.79
C ALA A 144 -0.53 -6.42 -19.51
N GLU A 145 0.13 -5.51 -18.80
CA GLU A 145 1.29 -4.79 -19.33
C GLU A 145 2.52 -5.70 -19.42
N LYS A 146 3.28 -5.59 -20.51
CA LYS A 146 4.47 -6.43 -20.77
C LYS A 146 5.68 -6.08 -19.89
N HIS A 147 5.66 -4.93 -19.23
CA HIS A 147 6.81 -4.35 -18.53
C HIS A 147 6.74 -4.45 -17.01
N ASP A 148 6.00 -5.43 -16.49
CA ASP A 148 5.95 -5.68 -15.06
C ASP A 148 7.25 -6.37 -14.62
N SER A 149 8.30 -5.58 -14.43
CA SER A 149 9.57 -6.08 -13.91
C SER A 149 9.34 -6.65 -12.50
N GLU A 150 10.05 -7.72 -12.13
CA GLU A 150 9.99 -8.29 -10.77
C GLU A 150 10.33 -7.26 -9.66
N LEU A 151 10.86 -6.09 -10.03
CA LEU A 151 11.23 -4.98 -9.15
C LEU A 151 10.12 -3.92 -8.98
N SER A 152 9.01 -4.00 -9.72
CA SER A 152 7.94 -2.97 -9.78
C SER A 152 6.96 -3.00 -8.60
N GLY A 153 7.15 -3.91 -7.65
CA GLY A 153 6.28 -4.09 -6.49
C GLY A 153 5.22 -5.19 -6.71
N PRO A 154 4.23 -5.31 -5.82
CA PRO A 154 3.31 -6.45 -5.80
C PRO A 154 2.11 -6.33 -6.75
N ALA A 155 1.97 -5.20 -7.46
CA ALA A 155 0.81 -4.93 -8.30
C ALA A 155 1.10 -5.39 -9.73
N LYS A 156 0.12 -6.06 -10.35
CA LYS A 156 0.10 -6.30 -11.79
C LYS A 156 -0.72 -5.22 -12.48
N TYR A 157 -0.16 -4.59 -13.50
CA TYR A 157 -0.82 -3.51 -14.21
C TYR A 157 -1.51 -4.01 -15.47
N TYR A 158 -2.69 -3.47 -15.72
CA TYR A 158 -3.53 -3.78 -16.87
C TYR A 158 -3.96 -2.48 -17.53
N THR A 159 -3.99 -2.47 -18.86
CA THR A 159 -4.49 -1.35 -19.67
C THR A 159 -5.66 -1.83 -20.52
N ASN A 160 -6.72 -1.03 -20.56
CA ASN A 160 -7.90 -1.25 -21.39
C ASN A 160 -7.62 -0.77 -22.82
N GLU A 161 -7.68 -1.67 -23.80
CA GLU A 161 -7.37 -1.35 -25.20
C GLU A 161 -8.38 -0.42 -25.87
N LYS A 162 -9.61 -0.31 -25.33
CA LYS A 162 -10.66 0.56 -25.87
C LYS A 162 -10.58 1.98 -25.34
N THR A 163 -10.33 2.13 -24.04
CA THR A 163 -10.37 3.43 -23.35
C THR A 163 -8.99 4.02 -23.09
N GLY A 164 -7.94 3.19 -23.10
CA GLY A 164 -6.60 3.55 -22.69
C GLY A 164 -6.42 3.69 -21.17
N ASP A 165 -7.45 3.34 -20.38
CA ASP A 165 -7.39 3.42 -18.91
C ASP A 165 -6.46 2.33 -18.35
N SER A 166 -5.77 2.63 -17.25
CA SER A 166 -4.86 1.69 -16.58
C SER A 166 -5.29 1.46 -15.13
N ILE A 167 -5.10 0.24 -14.65
CA ILE A 167 -5.37 -0.17 -13.26
C ILE A 167 -4.29 -1.12 -12.78
N GLY A 168 -4.03 -1.12 -11.47
CA GLY A 168 -3.23 -2.16 -10.82
C GLY A 168 -4.11 -3.14 -10.04
N ILE A 169 -3.75 -4.42 -10.04
CA ILE A 169 -4.34 -5.44 -9.17
C ILE A 169 -3.26 -6.04 -8.30
N ILE A 170 -3.43 -6.02 -6.98
CA ILE A 170 -2.51 -6.61 -6.01
C ILE A 170 -3.12 -7.92 -5.50
N THR A 171 -2.53 -9.04 -5.92
CA THR A 171 -2.93 -10.40 -5.51
C THR A 171 -2.21 -10.81 -4.23
N ALA A 172 -2.65 -10.29 -3.09
CA ALA A 172 -2.01 -10.53 -1.81
C ALA A 172 -2.17 -11.98 -1.31
N VAL A 173 -3.25 -12.66 -1.73
CA VAL A 173 -3.59 -14.04 -1.32
C VAL A 173 -3.42 -15.00 -2.49
N SER A 174 -4.15 -14.80 -3.60
CA SER A 174 -4.28 -15.79 -4.68
C SER A 174 -2.98 -16.06 -5.43
N ASN A 175 -2.12 -15.04 -5.53
CA ASN A 175 -0.83 -15.12 -6.20
C ASN A 175 0.20 -14.28 -5.44
N HIS A 176 0.50 -14.72 -4.21
CA HIS A 176 1.39 -14.02 -3.31
C HIS A 176 2.83 -13.89 -3.85
N PHE A 177 3.52 -12.82 -3.48
CA PHE A 177 4.85 -12.45 -4.01
C PHE A 177 6.01 -12.73 -3.03
N CYS A 178 5.82 -13.62 -2.04
CA CYS A 178 6.83 -13.87 -1.00
C CYS A 178 8.20 -14.31 -1.55
N LYS A 179 8.22 -15.13 -2.61
CA LYS A 179 9.45 -15.62 -3.25
C LYS A 179 10.38 -14.50 -3.74
N HIS A 180 9.83 -13.37 -4.17
CA HIS A 180 10.57 -12.20 -4.67
C HIS A 180 10.56 -11.04 -3.66
N CYS A 181 10.06 -11.26 -2.42
CA CYS A 181 9.91 -10.20 -1.44
C CYS A 181 11.28 -9.75 -0.89
N ASN A 182 11.66 -8.51 -1.20
CA ASN A 182 12.88 -7.85 -0.72
C ASN A 182 12.62 -6.87 0.44
N ARG A 183 11.42 -6.88 1.02
CA ARG A 183 11.03 -5.91 2.07
C ARG A 183 11.52 -6.31 3.47
N LEU A 184 11.95 -5.31 4.23
CA LEU A 184 12.14 -5.34 5.68
C LEU A 184 11.37 -4.16 6.26
N ARG A 185 11.00 -4.23 7.53
CA ARG A 185 10.25 -3.19 8.20
C ARG A 185 10.91 -2.77 9.50
N VAL A 186 10.94 -1.47 9.76
CA VAL A 186 11.29 -0.92 11.06
C VAL A 186 10.01 -0.36 11.67
N SER A 187 9.65 -0.82 12.87
CA SER A 187 8.52 -0.28 13.62
C SER A 187 8.83 1.09 14.20
N ALA A 188 7.81 1.87 14.56
CA ALA A 188 7.98 3.19 15.15
C ALA A 188 8.80 3.16 16.46
N THR A 189 8.81 2.03 17.17
CA THR A 189 9.61 1.82 18.39
C THR A 189 11.06 1.40 18.12
N GLY A 190 11.49 1.34 16.86
CA GLY A 190 12.86 0.99 16.47
C GLY A 190 13.16 -0.51 16.55
N LYS A 191 12.20 -1.35 16.17
CA LYS A 191 12.38 -2.81 16.09
C LYS A 191 12.25 -3.28 14.64
N LEU A 192 13.04 -4.29 14.26
CA LEU A 192 13.07 -4.88 12.93
C LEU A 192 12.04 -6.01 12.82
N ARG A 193 11.27 -6.02 11.74
CA ARG A 193 10.49 -7.17 11.27
C ARG A 193 10.95 -7.60 9.90
N THR A 194 11.08 -8.92 9.73
CA THR A 194 11.51 -9.55 8.48
C THR A 194 10.34 -9.88 7.55
N CYS A 195 9.13 -9.99 8.10
CA CYS A 195 7.87 -10.17 7.39
C CYS A 195 6.80 -9.28 8.03
N LEU A 196 5.81 -8.85 7.24
CA LEU A 196 4.67 -8.10 7.76
C LEU A 196 3.91 -8.88 8.83
N PHE A 197 3.82 -10.19 8.66
CA PHE A 197 3.10 -11.11 9.56
C PHE A 197 3.97 -11.72 10.65
N ALA A 198 5.28 -11.42 10.68
CA ALA A 198 6.15 -11.95 11.72
C ALA A 198 5.66 -11.48 13.10
N PRO A 199 5.39 -12.40 14.05
CA PRO A 199 5.01 -12.02 15.41
C PRO A 199 6.19 -11.41 16.17
N ASP A 200 7.40 -11.87 15.84
CA ASP A 200 8.63 -11.45 16.49
C ASP A 200 9.21 -10.18 15.84
N GLU A 201 9.71 -9.30 16.70
CA GLU A 201 10.46 -8.11 16.30
C GLU A 201 11.82 -8.07 17.01
N THR A 202 12.87 -7.68 16.29
CA THR A 202 14.22 -7.56 16.86
C THR A 202 14.52 -6.11 17.25
N PRO A 203 14.74 -5.78 18.53
CA PRO A 203 15.07 -4.41 18.94
C PRO A 203 16.39 -3.92 18.35
N MET A 204 16.38 -2.79 17.65
CA MET A 204 17.58 -2.18 17.05
C MET A 204 17.93 -0.82 17.67
N ARG A 205 16.98 -0.19 18.36
CA ARG A 205 17.11 1.18 18.88
C ARG A 205 18.37 1.40 19.72
N HIS A 206 18.75 0.43 20.56
CA HIS A 206 19.95 0.55 21.40
C HIS A 206 21.23 0.71 20.56
N LEU A 207 21.40 -0.09 19.51
CA LEU A 207 22.56 0.01 18.60
C LEU A 207 22.62 1.35 17.86
N ILE A 208 21.46 1.92 17.53
CA ILE A 208 21.38 3.25 16.90
C ILE A 208 21.82 4.33 17.89
N LEU A 209 21.36 4.25 19.15
CA LEU A 209 21.71 5.21 20.20
C LEU A 209 23.19 5.14 20.58
N ASP A 210 23.76 3.94 20.58
CA ASP A 210 25.19 3.70 20.86
C ASP A 210 26.10 3.98 19.65
N ALA A 211 25.51 4.38 18.51
CA ALA A 211 26.19 4.57 17.22
C ALA A 211 26.98 3.32 16.74
N ASP A 212 26.59 2.12 17.18
CA ASP A 212 27.21 0.85 16.79
C ASP A 212 26.74 0.39 15.40
N ARG A 213 27.38 0.94 14.37
CA ARG A 213 27.09 0.61 12.97
C ARG A 213 27.34 -0.87 12.63
N GLU A 214 28.37 -1.47 13.21
CA GLU A 214 28.74 -2.86 12.89
C GLU A 214 27.80 -3.85 13.58
N GLY A 215 27.44 -3.59 14.84
CA GLY A 215 26.38 -4.32 15.53
C GLY A 215 25.05 -4.23 14.78
N LEU A 216 24.66 -3.04 14.34
CA LEU A 216 23.42 -2.85 13.56
C LEU A 216 23.44 -3.64 12.25
N ARG A 217 24.56 -3.59 11.52
CA ARG A 217 24.75 -4.38 10.28
C ARG A 217 24.61 -5.88 10.54
N LYS A 218 25.29 -6.40 11.58
CA LYS A 218 25.24 -7.81 11.96
C LYS A 218 23.82 -8.23 12.36
N LEU A 219 23.11 -7.39 13.12
CA LEU A 219 21.72 -7.67 13.52
C LEU A 219 20.79 -7.75 12.32
N ILE A 220 20.88 -6.80 11.38
CA ILE A 220 20.05 -6.79 10.17
C ILE A 220 20.33 -8.05 9.33
N LEU A 221 21.60 -8.33 9.03
CA LEU A 221 21.99 -9.50 8.23
C LEU A 221 21.64 -10.84 8.92
N GLY A 222 21.75 -10.90 10.25
CA GLY A 222 21.33 -12.05 11.04
C GLY A 222 19.82 -12.25 11.00
N SER A 223 19.05 -11.18 11.13
CA SER A 223 17.58 -11.24 11.13
C SER A 223 17.03 -11.67 9.77
N ILE A 224 17.63 -11.25 8.65
CA ILE A 224 17.22 -11.66 7.30
C ILE A 224 17.21 -13.18 7.13
N LYS A 225 18.08 -13.92 7.83
CA LYS A 225 18.11 -15.40 7.78
C LYS A 225 16.85 -16.04 8.32
N ASN A 226 16.11 -15.33 9.19
CA ASN A 226 14.84 -15.75 9.76
C ASN A 226 13.65 -15.25 8.96
N LYS A 227 13.86 -14.65 7.77
CA LYS A 227 12.77 -14.25 6.89
C LYS A 227 12.02 -15.50 6.42
N PRO A 228 10.70 -15.61 6.67
CA PRO A 228 9.92 -16.77 6.24
C PRO A 228 9.86 -16.86 4.72
N ARG A 229 9.72 -18.08 4.19
CA ARG A 229 9.61 -18.31 2.74
C ARG A 229 8.26 -17.87 2.21
N CYS A 230 7.21 -18.12 2.99
CA CYS A 230 5.85 -17.71 2.72
C CYS A 230 5.22 -17.07 3.98
N TRP A 231 4.24 -16.19 3.79
CA TRP A 231 3.46 -15.67 4.91
C TRP A 231 2.67 -16.78 5.62
N ASN A 232 2.25 -17.83 4.90
CA ASN A 232 1.60 -19.03 5.45
C ASN A 232 2.49 -19.81 6.44
N ASP A 233 3.82 -19.65 6.35
CA ASP A 233 4.75 -20.34 7.26
C ASP A 233 4.82 -19.66 8.64
N VAL A 234 4.20 -18.48 8.78
CA VAL A 234 4.23 -17.69 10.00
C VAL A 234 3.00 -18.04 10.84
N ARG A 235 3.22 -18.46 12.09
CA ARG A 235 2.14 -18.63 13.06
C ARG A 235 1.49 -17.26 13.29
N THR A 236 0.22 -17.14 12.95
CA THR A 236 -0.56 -15.91 13.13
C THR A 236 -0.55 -15.52 14.61
N GLY A 237 0.06 -14.37 14.92
CA GLY A 237 -0.13 -13.69 16.19
C GLY A 237 -1.30 -12.72 16.08
N HIS A 238 -1.95 -12.40 17.20
CA HIS A 238 -3.12 -11.50 17.28
C HIS A 238 -2.79 -10.01 17.03
N GLN A 239 -1.97 -9.67 16.02
CA GLN A 239 -1.64 -8.27 15.72
C GLN A 239 -2.34 -7.77 14.47
N GLN A 240 -3.18 -6.75 14.66
CA GLN A 240 -3.90 -6.08 13.59
C GLN A 240 -2.93 -5.34 12.64
N MET A 241 -3.19 -5.43 11.34
CA MET A 241 -2.44 -4.71 10.30
C MET A 241 -2.36 -3.20 10.55
N SER A 242 -3.40 -2.61 11.17
CA SER A 242 -3.46 -1.21 11.58
C SER A 242 -2.37 -0.81 12.58
N GLY A 243 -1.99 -1.73 13.48
CA GLY A 243 -0.89 -1.53 14.45
C GLY A 243 0.50 -1.68 13.84
N ILE A 244 0.57 -2.26 12.65
CA ILE A 244 1.77 -2.46 11.86
C ILE A 244 1.70 -1.52 10.66
N GLY A 245 1.10 -0.32 10.75
CA GLY A 245 1.12 0.73 9.71
C GLY A 245 1.00 0.25 8.27
N GLY A 246 -0.02 -0.54 7.98
CA GLY A 246 -0.51 -0.91 6.65
C GLY A 246 -1.82 -0.18 6.36
#